data_AF-A0A7I7KW26-F1
#
_entry.id   AF-A0A7I7KW26-F1
#
_cell.length_a   1.000
_cell.length_b   1.000
_cell.length_c   1.000
_cell.angle_alpha   90.00
_cell.angle_beta   90.00
_cell.angle_gamma   90.00
#
_symmetry.space_group_name_H-M   'P 1'
#
loop_
_entity.id
_entity.type
_entity.pdbx_description
1 polymer ?
#
loop_
_entity_poly.entity_id
_entity_poly.type
_entity_poly.pdbx_seq_one_letter_code
_entity_poly.pdbx_strand_id
1 'polypeptide(L)'
;MRVAVAVTCALVSASAGCSARSPVSAPASALAVAPLPAISDESISGIGASRTHWDASHMPNPASNNGSDYGDQPGLPSYLTPSGAVYSDVDDQGTGRIQFYDLNLLPVDGAEMLRRVRKELPADAKVAWDLTFDQCYRLAFNSPTLQAAGGYMADVQFEYIQQDGSRRSSPDAYNHAWIWLDKAGSPPNRENDCSMWTS
;
A
#
# COMPACT_ATOMS: atom_id res chain seq x y z
N MET A 1 1.08 -21.99 -33.98
CA MET A 1 0.31 -23.22 -33.76
C MET A 1 -0.97 -22.84 -33.02
N ARG A 2 -2.14 -22.93 -33.67
CA ARG A 2 -3.45 -22.60 -33.10
C ARG A 2 -4.24 -23.89 -33.02
N VAL A 3 -4.78 -24.23 -31.85
CA VAL A 3 -5.70 -25.36 -31.69
C VAL A 3 -6.97 -24.80 -31.06
N ALA A 4 -8.02 -24.73 -31.87
CA ALA A 4 -9.40 -24.51 -31.45
C ALA A 4 -10.06 -25.89 -31.32
N VAL A 5 -10.79 -26.12 -30.23
CA VAL A 5 -11.71 -27.24 -30.09
C VAL A 5 -13.05 -26.67 -29.67
N ALA A 6 -14.06 -26.96 -30.50
CA ALA A 6 -15.47 -26.68 -30.26
C ALA A 6 -16.24 -28.01 -30.19
N VAL A 7 -17.55 -27.88 -29.94
CA VAL A 7 -18.62 -28.89 -30.10
C VAL A 7 -18.81 -29.74 -28.82
N THR A 8 -20.00 -29.83 -28.19
CA THR A 8 -21.34 -30.07 -28.77
C THR A 8 -22.47 -29.73 -27.78
N CYS A 9 -23.60 -29.24 -28.30
CA CYS A 9 -24.90 -29.21 -27.61
C CYS A 9 -25.56 -30.60 -27.59
N ALA A 10 -26.29 -30.92 -26.52
CA ALA A 10 -27.38 -31.90 -26.55
C ALA A 10 -28.60 -31.34 -25.79
N LEU A 11 -29.69 -31.15 -26.52
CA LEU A 11 -31.05 -30.92 -26.01
C LEU A 11 -31.73 -32.28 -25.85
N VAL A 12 -32.34 -32.53 -24.69
CA VAL A 12 -33.39 -33.55 -24.54
C VAL A 12 -34.52 -32.96 -23.70
N SER A 13 -35.72 -32.93 -24.27
CA SER A 13 -36.96 -32.53 -23.62
C SER A 13 -37.67 -33.75 -23.02
N ALA A 14 -38.31 -33.59 -21.86
CA ALA A 14 -39.44 -34.42 -21.44
C ALA A 14 -40.33 -33.63 -20.46
N SER A 15 -41.60 -33.45 -20.83
CA SER A 15 -42.67 -32.89 -20.02
C SER A 15 -43.44 -34.01 -19.33
N ALA A 16 -43.60 -33.92 -18.01
CA ALA A 16 -44.63 -34.64 -17.26
C ALA A 16 -45.06 -33.78 -16.07
N GLY A 17 -46.34 -33.40 -16.05
CA GLY A 17 -46.96 -32.66 -14.96
C GLY A 17 -47.39 -33.58 -13.83
N CYS A 18 -47.28 -33.08 -12.60
CA CYS A 18 -48.11 -33.45 -11.46
C CYS A 18 -48.23 -32.23 -10.54
N SER A 19 -49.45 -31.74 -10.36
CA SER A 19 -49.82 -30.78 -9.32
C SER A 19 -49.48 -31.35 -7.94
N ALA A 20 -48.74 -30.61 -7.14
CA ALA A 20 -48.65 -30.85 -5.70
C ALA A 20 -48.42 -29.53 -4.95
N ARG A 21 -49.48 -29.12 -4.23
CA ARG A 21 -49.51 -28.33 -2.98
C ARG A 21 -48.49 -27.20 -2.83
N SER A 22 -49.02 -25.97 -2.79
CA SER A 22 -48.35 -24.79 -2.24
C SER A 22 -47.72 -25.11 -0.89
N PRO A 23 -46.39 -25.00 -0.73
CA PRO A 23 -45.81 -24.80 0.58
C PRO A 23 -46.18 -23.38 1.02
N VAL A 24 -46.70 -23.27 2.23
CA VAL A 24 -46.79 -21.99 2.94
C VAL A 24 -45.37 -21.41 2.98
N SER A 25 -45.14 -20.33 2.24
CA SER A 25 -43.92 -19.54 2.35
C SER A 25 -43.86 -18.97 3.77
N ALA A 26 -43.04 -19.61 4.61
CA ALA A 26 -42.51 -18.95 5.78
C ALA A 26 -41.81 -17.66 5.31
N PRO A 27 -41.92 -16.54 6.05
CA PRO A 27 -41.14 -15.36 5.72
C PRO A 27 -39.68 -15.77 5.69
N ALA A 28 -39.03 -15.59 4.53
CA ALA A 28 -37.59 -15.65 4.44
C ALA A 28 -37.08 -14.56 5.38
N SER A 29 -36.61 -14.97 6.56
CA SER A 29 -35.72 -14.15 7.35
C SER A 29 -34.57 -13.80 6.43
N ALA A 30 -34.61 -12.59 5.88
CA ALA A 30 -33.45 -11.96 5.32
C ALA A 30 -32.40 -12.05 6.42
N LEU A 31 -31.41 -12.92 6.22
CA LEU A 31 -30.18 -12.86 7.00
C LEU A 31 -29.66 -11.46 6.73
N ALA A 32 -29.93 -10.56 7.67
CA ALA A 32 -29.31 -9.26 7.71
C ALA A 32 -27.81 -9.55 7.66
N VAL A 33 -27.19 -9.27 6.51
CA VAL A 33 -25.74 -9.24 6.39
C VAL A 33 -25.33 -8.22 7.43
N ALA A 34 -24.75 -8.71 8.52
CA ALA A 34 -24.27 -7.84 9.58
C ALA A 34 -23.35 -6.81 8.91
N PRO A 35 -23.53 -5.51 9.16
CA PRO A 35 -22.59 -4.52 8.67
C PRO A 35 -21.20 -4.96 9.12
N LEU A 36 -20.28 -5.12 8.16
CA LEU A 36 -18.87 -5.29 8.46
C LEU A 36 -18.52 -4.20 9.47
N PRO A 37 -17.86 -4.52 10.59
CA PRO A 37 -17.46 -3.51 11.55
C PRO A 37 -16.69 -2.45 10.76
N ALA A 38 -17.11 -1.20 10.88
CA ALA A 38 -16.33 -0.09 10.38
C ALA A 38 -14.93 -0.26 10.98
N ILE A 39 -13.94 -0.54 10.13
CA ILE A 39 -12.56 -0.61 10.59
C ILE A 39 -12.30 0.74 11.23
N SER A 40 -11.97 0.72 12.53
CA SER A 40 -11.58 1.92 13.23
C SER A 40 -10.40 2.51 12.47
N ASP A 41 -10.62 3.70 11.91
CA ASP A 41 -9.65 4.45 11.10
C ASP A 41 -8.31 4.65 11.84
N GLU A 42 -8.35 4.53 13.18
CA GLU A 42 -7.23 4.57 14.12
C GLU A 42 -6.25 3.39 14.01
N SER A 43 -6.56 2.34 13.25
CA SER A 43 -5.68 1.17 13.10
C SER A 43 -4.55 1.38 12.08
N ILE A 44 -4.60 2.44 11.28
CA ILE A 44 -3.61 2.77 10.26
C ILE A 44 -2.89 4.05 10.66
N SER A 45 -1.63 3.95 11.09
CA SER A 45 -0.85 5.11 11.55
C SER A 45 0.00 5.77 10.47
N GLY A 46 0.37 5.05 9.41
CA GLY A 46 1.23 5.55 8.33
C GLY A 46 0.51 5.63 6.99
N ILE A 47 1.02 4.92 5.99
CA ILE A 47 0.41 4.87 4.65
C ILE A 47 -1.04 4.33 4.71
N GLY A 48 -1.98 5.05 4.09
CA GLY A 48 -3.42 4.76 4.14
C GLY A 48 -4.17 5.31 5.37
N ALA A 49 -3.46 5.90 6.34
CA ALA A 49 -4.08 6.65 7.42
C ALA A 49 -4.95 7.77 6.86
N SER A 50 -6.05 8.13 7.53
CA SER A 50 -6.76 9.37 7.16
C SER A 50 -5.86 10.57 7.43
N ARG A 51 -6.01 11.65 6.65
CA ARG A 51 -5.21 12.88 6.83
C ARG A 51 -5.33 13.41 8.26
N THR A 52 -6.54 13.41 8.81
CA THR A 52 -6.78 13.82 10.21
C THR A 52 -6.04 12.95 11.22
N HIS A 53 -6.00 11.62 11.02
CA HIS A 53 -5.25 10.74 11.92
C HIS A 53 -3.73 10.93 11.78
N TRP A 54 -3.24 11.13 10.56
CA TRP A 54 -1.84 11.46 10.30
C TRP A 54 -1.43 12.73 11.05
N ASP A 55 -2.17 13.84 10.85
CA ASP A 55 -1.88 15.13 11.49
C ASP A 55 -1.96 15.08 13.02
N ALA A 56 -2.79 14.20 13.58
CA ALA A 56 -2.91 14.01 15.01
C ALA A 56 -1.75 13.18 15.62
N SER A 57 -1.10 12.35 14.82
CA SER A 57 -0.04 11.41 15.26
C SER A 57 1.36 11.84 14.85
N HIS A 58 1.48 12.69 13.82
CA HIS A 58 2.74 13.19 13.28
C HIS A 58 2.86 14.68 13.54
N MET A 59 4.00 15.08 14.11
CA MET A 59 4.28 16.50 14.33
C MET A 59 4.83 17.12 13.04
N PRO A 60 4.24 18.22 12.53
CA PRO A 60 4.79 18.94 11.39
C PRO A 60 6.25 19.35 11.65
N ASN A 61 7.08 19.30 10.61
CA ASN A 61 8.47 19.73 10.72
C ASN A 61 8.51 21.27 10.89
N PRO A 62 9.14 21.81 11.95
CA PRO A 62 9.14 23.26 12.22
C PRO A 62 10.04 24.07 11.29
N ALA A 63 10.98 23.42 10.58
CA ALA A 63 11.84 24.04 9.58
C ALA A 63 11.22 24.06 8.17
N SER A 64 10.00 23.54 8.01
CA SER A 64 9.24 23.55 6.77
C SER A 64 7.84 24.14 6.97
N ASN A 65 7.30 24.76 5.92
CA ASN A 65 5.95 25.34 5.92
C ASN A 65 5.12 24.89 4.70
N ASN A 66 5.55 23.82 4.02
CA ASN A 66 4.86 23.27 2.85
C ASN A 66 3.61 22.44 3.20
N GLY A 67 3.45 22.06 4.47
CA GLY A 67 2.32 21.23 4.95
C GLY A 67 2.44 19.74 4.59
N SER A 68 3.58 19.31 4.03
CA SER A 68 3.85 17.93 3.64
C SER A 68 5.07 17.31 4.33
N ASP A 69 5.80 18.10 5.13
CA ASP A 69 6.97 17.65 5.88
C ASP A 69 6.64 17.41 7.36
N TYR A 70 6.99 16.23 7.87
CA TYR A 70 6.72 15.83 9.25
C TYR A 70 7.95 15.20 9.92
N GLY A 71 7.97 15.29 11.25
CA GLY A 71 9.11 14.87 12.07
C GLY A 71 10.28 15.85 11.97
N ASP A 72 11.09 15.89 13.01
CA ASP A 72 12.28 16.73 13.07
C ASP A 72 13.48 15.88 13.49
N GLN A 73 14.42 15.70 12.58
CA GLN A 73 15.68 15.04 12.82
C GLN A 73 16.83 15.93 12.29
N PRO A 74 17.35 16.85 13.12
CA PRO A 74 18.37 17.82 12.71
C PRO A 74 19.69 17.20 12.18
N GLY A 75 19.92 15.92 12.48
CA GLY A 75 21.08 15.18 11.97
C GLY A 75 20.89 14.55 10.59
N LEU A 76 19.69 14.63 9.99
CA LEU A 76 19.49 14.14 8.62
C LEU A 76 20.29 15.00 7.64
N PRO A 77 21.02 14.38 6.70
CA PRO A 77 21.71 15.12 5.66
C PRO A 77 20.74 15.91 4.78
N SER A 78 21.11 17.16 4.45
CA SER A 78 20.28 18.08 3.67
C SER A 78 19.99 17.61 2.23
N TYR A 79 20.75 16.64 1.72
CA TYR A 79 20.53 16.04 0.40
C TYR A 79 19.37 15.04 0.39
N LEU A 80 18.96 14.52 1.56
CA LEU A 80 17.74 13.73 1.70
C LEU A 80 16.54 14.66 1.85
N THR A 81 16.66 15.63 2.73
CA THR A 81 15.61 16.60 3.03
C THR A 81 16.26 17.90 3.53
N PRO A 82 15.99 19.06 2.90
CA PRO A 82 16.60 20.33 3.32
C PRO A 82 16.21 20.76 4.75
N SER A 83 15.09 20.27 5.27
CA SER A 83 14.47 20.66 6.55
C SER A 83 14.71 19.65 7.69
N GLY A 84 15.42 18.54 7.43
CA GLY A 84 15.57 17.46 8.40
C GLY A 84 14.28 16.69 8.67
N ALA A 85 13.33 16.71 7.73
CA ALA A 85 12.05 16.03 7.87
C ALA A 85 12.19 14.50 7.75
N VAL A 86 11.70 13.77 8.76
CA VAL A 86 11.69 12.30 8.71
C VAL A 86 10.74 11.82 7.62
N TYR A 87 9.64 12.52 7.40
CA TYR A 87 8.69 12.29 6.33
C TYR A 87 8.65 13.52 5.44
N SER A 88 8.84 13.36 4.14
CA SER A 88 8.71 14.44 3.15
C SER A 88 7.66 14.09 2.10
N ASP A 89 7.14 15.12 1.46
CA ASP A 89 6.16 14.99 0.38
C ASP A 89 4.93 14.14 0.75
N VAL A 90 4.45 14.27 2.00
CA VAL A 90 3.26 13.56 2.47
C VAL A 90 2.00 14.09 1.78
N ASP A 91 1.40 13.25 0.95
CA ASP A 91 0.22 13.59 0.16
C ASP A 91 -0.89 12.55 0.31
N ASP A 92 -2.13 13.03 0.35
CA ASP A 92 -3.34 12.22 0.31
C ASP A 92 -4.01 12.19 -1.07
N GLN A 93 -3.45 12.91 -2.04
CA GLN A 93 -3.95 13.07 -3.41
C GLN A 93 -5.44 13.41 -3.48
N GLY A 94 -5.97 14.10 -2.46
CA GLY A 94 -7.38 14.45 -2.35
C GLY A 94 -8.31 13.28 -1.99
N THR A 95 -7.78 12.08 -1.70
CA THR A 95 -8.60 10.94 -1.24
C THR A 95 -8.93 11.01 0.26
N GLY A 96 -8.35 11.99 0.98
CA GLY A 96 -8.45 12.10 2.44
C GLY A 96 -7.67 11.03 3.21
N ARG A 97 -6.86 10.21 2.52
CA ARG A 97 -5.99 9.19 3.09
C ARG A 97 -4.60 9.32 2.50
N ILE A 98 -3.56 9.17 3.31
CA ILE A 98 -2.17 9.30 2.85
C ILE A 98 -1.90 8.25 1.76
N GLN A 99 -1.60 8.73 0.55
CA GLN A 99 -1.37 7.92 -0.65
C GLN A 99 0.10 7.73 -0.95
N PHE A 100 0.95 8.69 -0.58
CA PHE A 100 2.39 8.56 -0.69
C PHE A 100 3.14 9.47 0.28
N TYR A 101 4.39 9.10 0.55
CA TYR A 101 5.41 9.96 1.15
C TYR A 101 6.79 9.32 1.00
N ASP A 102 7.80 10.15 1.20
CA ASP A 102 9.19 9.75 1.38
C ASP A 102 9.52 9.60 2.86
N LEU A 103 10.30 8.57 3.19
CA LEU A 103 10.82 8.31 4.52
C LEU A 103 12.34 8.45 4.53
N ASN A 104 12.84 9.45 5.26
CA ASN A 104 14.25 9.78 5.38
C ASN A 104 14.86 9.24 6.67
N LEU A 105 16.03 8.61 6.56
CA LEU A 105 16.77 8.07 7.71
C LEU A 105 18.26 8.39 7.59
N LEU A 106 18.98 8.28 8.71
CA LEU A 106 20.42 8.04 8.62
C LEU A 106 20.65 6.67 7.97
N PRO A 107 21.82 6.44 7.32
CA PRO A 107 22.13 5.14 6.74
C PRO A 107 21.95 3.98 7.74
N VAL A 108 21.14 3.00 7.35
CA VAL A 108 20.84 1.79 8.11
C VAL A 108 20.87 0.56 7.20
N ASP A 109 21.05 -0.62 7.77
CA ASP A 109 20.94 -1.85 6.98
C ASP A 109 19.49 -2.15 6.53
N GLY A 110 19.35 -3.11 5.61
CA GLY A 110 18.04 -3.48 5.05
C GLY A 110 17.06 -4.05 6.08
N ALA A 111 17.55 -4.70 7.15
CA ALA A 111 16.69 -5.26 8.19
C ALA A 111 16.10 -4.15 9.07
N GLU A 112 16.90 -3.16 9.42
CA GLU A 112 16.47 -1.97 10.14
C GLU A 112 15.54 -1.10 9.29
N MET A 113 15.84 -0.90 8.00
CA MET A 113 14.93 -0.21 7.07
C MET A 113 13.57 -0.92 6.99
N LEU A 114 13.56 -2.26 6.83
CA LEU A 114 12.31 -3.03 6.81
C LEU A 114 11.57 -2.96 8.15
N ARG A 115 12.28 -3.01 9.27
CA ARG A 115 11.67 -2.84 10.61
C ARG A 115 11.01 -1.48 10.75
N ARG A 116 11.65 -0.43 10.23
CA ARG A 116 11.13 0.94 10.24
C ARG A 116 9.90 1.08 9.34
N VAL A 117 9.90 0.51 8.14
CA VAL A 117 8.74 0.50 7.23
C VAL A 117 7.58 -0.30 7.80
N ARG A 118 7.83 -1.43 8.47
CA ARG A 118 6.75 -2.21 9.10
C ARG A 118 5.98 -1.44 10.18
N LYS A 119 6.57 -0.40 10.79
CA LYS A 119 5.85 0.48 11.73
C LYS A 119 4.88 1.43 11.05
N GLU A 120 5.05 1.65 9.75
CA GLU A 120 4.18 2.49 8.92
C GLU A 120 2.95 1.74 8.40
N LEU A 121 2.97 0.41 8.50
CA LEU A 121 1.93 -0.46 7.96
C LEU A 121 0.98 -0.92 9.07
N PRO A 122 -0.28 -1.25 8.73
CA PRO A 122 -1.17 -1.96 9.64
C PRO A 122 -0.54 -3.26 10.14
N ALA A 123 -0.86 -3.66 11.38
CA ALA A 123 -0.28 -4.84 12.02
C ALA A 123 -0.56 -6.17 11.29
N ASP A 124 -1.59 -6.20 10.44
CA ASP A 124 -1.98 -7.36 9.62
C ASP A 124 -1.29 -7.40 8.24
N ALA A 125 -0.43 -6.43 7.92
CA ALA A 125 0.28 -6.36 6.67
C ALA A 125 1.29 -7.51 6.52
N LYS A 126 1.29 -8.13 5.34
CA LYS A 126 2.18 -9.25 4.97
C LYS A 126 2.81 -8.96 3.63
N VAL A 127 4.10 -9.30 3.50
CA VAL A 127 4.80 -9.22 2.21
C VAL A 127 4.03 -10.02 1.17
N ALA A 128 3.67 -9.37 0.09
CA ALA A 128 2.99 -9.93 -1.07
C ALA A 128 4.02 -10.40 -2.11
N TRP A 129 5.02 -9.56 -2.36
CA TRP A 129 6.15 -9.81 -3.23
C TRP A 129 7.29 -8.87 -2.88
N ASP A 130 8.49 -9.22 -3.34
CA ASP A 130 9.70 -8.42 -3.25
C ASP A 130 10.54 -8.61 -4.52
N LEU A 131 11.32 -7.59 -4.87
CA LEU A 131 12.20 -7.53 -6.03
C LEU A 131 13.48 -6.81 -5.66
N THR A 132 14.63 -7.44 -5.91
CA THR A 132 15.93 -6.79 -5.84
C THR A 132 16.35 -6.34 -7.24
N PHE A 133 16.68 -5.06 -7.34
CA PHE A 133 17.24 -4.43 -8.52
C PHE A 133 18.65 -3.93 -8.20
N ASP A 134 19.39 -3.48 -9.21
CA ASP A 134 20.77 -3.02 -9.00
C ASP A 134 20.82 -1.83 -8.04
N GLN A 135 19.85 -0.92 -8.08
CA GLN A 135 19.88 0.35 -7.34
C GLN A 135 18.86 0.46 -6.21
N CYS A 136 17.96 -0.51 -6.06
CA CYS A 136 16.91 -0.46 -5.07
C CYS A 136 16.39 -1.86 -4.71
N TYR A 137 15.69 -1.91 -3.59
CA TYR A 137 14.93 -3.07 -3.16
C TYR A 137 13.46 -2.68 -3.05
N ARG A 138 12.60 -3.35 -3.82
CA ARG A 138 11.16 -3.10 -3.83
C ARG A 138 10.40 -4.21 -3.16
N LEU A 139 9.33 -3.86 -2.48
CA LEU A 139 8.50 -4.78 -1.72
C LEU A 139 7.10 -4.21 -1.64
N ALA A 140 6.13 -5.10 -1.70
CA ALA A 140 4.75 -4.71 -1.48
C ALA A 140 4.10 -5.59 -0.42
N PHE A 141 3.09 -5.03 0.24
CA PHE A 141 2.39 -5.63 1.37
C PHE A 141 0.89 -5.65 1.15
N ASN A 142 0.31 -6.84 1.21
CA ASN A 142 -1.13 -7.00 1.32
C ASN A 142 -1.55 -6.85 2.78
N SER A 143 -2.65 -6.16 3.03
CA SER A 143 -3.25 -5.98 4.35
C SER A 143 -4.78 -5.99 4.18
N PRO A 144 -5.51 -6.87 4.88
CA PRO A 144 -6.97 -6.79 4.96
C PRO A 144 -7.45 -5.40 5.38
N THR A 145 -6.76 -4.74 6.31
CA THR A 145 -7.01 -3.35 6.71
C THR A 145 -6.92 -2.37 5.54
N LEU A 146 -5.82 -2.38 4.77
CA LEU A 146 -5.66 -1.53 3.58
C LEU A 146 -6.68 -1.86 2.47
N GLN A 147 -6.98 -3.15 2.29
CA GLN A 147 -7.95 -3.61 1.31
C GLN A 147 -9.36 -3.10 1.64
N ALA A 148 -9.74 -3.09 2.92
CA ALA A 148 -11.02 -2.57 3.36
C ALA A 148 -11.07 -1.03 3.33
N ALA A 149 -9.94 -0.34 3.52
CA ALA A 149 -9.85 1.12 3.49
C ALA A 149 -10.07 1.72 2.09
N GLY A 150 -9.77 0.98 1.02
CA GLY A 150 -10.03 1.43 -0.35
C GLY A 150 -9.54 0.50 -1.45
N GLY A 151 -9.41 -0.80 -1.16
CA GLY A 151 -8.90 -1.78 -2.11
C GLY A 151 -7.40 -1.63 -2.36
N TYR A 152 -6.64 -1.23 -1.34
CA TYR A 152 -5.22 -0.92 -1.44
C TYR A 152 -4.30 -2.06 -0.99
N MET A 153 -3.07 -2.00 -1.48
CA MET A 153 -1.87 -2.59 -0.89
C MET A 153 -0.80 -1.49 -0.77
N ALA A 154 0.20 -1.68 0.09
CA ALA A 154 1.34 -0.76 0.16
C ALA A 154 2.48 -1.26 -0.72
N ASP A 155 3.11 -0.39 -1.50
CA ASP A 155 4.34 -0.66 -2.25
C ASP A 155 5.42 0.29 -1.74
N VAL A 156 6.64 -0.22 -1.70
CA VAL A 156 7.77 0.39 -1.02
C VAL A 156 9.04 0.17 -1.82
N GLN A 157 9.84 1.23 -1.99
CA GLN A 157 11.14 1.17 -2.64
C GLN A 157 12.21 1.71 -1.69
N PHE A 158 13.15 0.84 -1.29
CA PHE A 158 14.32 1.25 -0.51
C PHE A 158 15.44 1.71 -1.43
N GLU A 159 16.09 2.80 -1.06
CA GLU A 159 17.17 3.41 -1.82
C GLU A 159 18.30 3.85 -0.90
N TYR A 160 19.49 3.98 -1.49
CA TYR A 160 20.58 4.74 -0.91
C TYR A 160 20.82 5.99 -1.75
N ILE A 161 20.51 7.15 -1.21
CA ILE A 161 20.75 8.45 -1.82
C ILE A 161 22.11 8.98 -1.36
N GLN A 162 22.91 9.43 -2.30
CA GLN A 162 24.24 9.99 -2.07
C GLN A 162 24.19 11.49 -1.81
N GLN A 163 25.33 12.07 -1.43
CA GLN A 163 25.45 13.49 -1.13
C GLN A 163 25.09 14.41 -2.32
N ASP A 164 25.30 13.93 -3.55
CA ASP A 164 24.94 14.63 -4.79
C ASP A 164 23.47 14.41 -5.22
N GLY A 165 22.67 13.72 -4.39
CA GLY A 165 21.28 13.36 -4.67
C GLY A 165 21.12 12.13 -5.58
N SER A 166 22.21 11.53 -6.06
CA SER A 166 22.14 10.35 -6.91
C SER A 166 21.81 9.09 -6.11
N ARG A 167 21.15 8.12 -6.75
CA ARG A 167 20.95 6.77 -6.19
C ARG A 167 22.24 5.96 -6.29
N ARG A 168 22.51 5.11 -5.30
CA ARG A 168 23.63 4.16 -5.29
C ARG A 168 23.11 2.74 -5.15
N SER A 169 23.71 1.82 -5.91
CA SER A 169 23.64 0.39 -5.60
C SER A 169 24.32 0.11 -4.26
N SER A 170 23.55 -0.32 -3.28
CA SER A 170 24.05 -0.61 -1.93
C SER A 170 23.30 -1.83 -1.38
N PRO A 171 23.94 -3.00 -1.29
CA PRO A 171 23.30 -4.18 -0.70
C PRO A 171 23.13 -4.06 0.82
N ASP A 172 23.95 -3.22 1.47
CA ASP A 172 24.13 -3.24 2.92
C ASP A 172 23.61 -1.98 3.63
N ALA A 173 23.22 -0.94 2.88
CA ALA A 173 22.78 0.32 3.46
C ALA A 173 21.71 1.00 2.62
N TYR A 174 20.72 1.56 3.32
CA TYR A 174 19.63 2.37 2.80
C TYR A 174 19.45 3.59 3.70
N ASN A 175 19.05 4.72 3.14
CA ASN A 175 18.76 5.95 3.89
C ASN A 175 17.46 6.62 3.44
N HIS A 176 16.76 6.01 2.49
CA HIS A 176 15.54 6.53 1.91
C HIS A 176 14.58 5.39 1.59
N ALA A 177 13.28 5.63 1.80
CA ALA A 177 12.23 4.75 1.33
C ALA A 177 11.04 5.54 0.78
N TRP A 178 10.67 5.26 -0.47
CA TRP A 178 9.41 5.72 -1.05
C TRP A 178 8.32 4.76 -0.62
N ILE A 179 7.20 5.27 -0.11
CA ILE A 179 6.05 4.45 0.32
C ILE A 179 4.80 5.00 -0.35
N TRP A 180 4.04 4.14 -1.05
CA TRP A 180 2.80 4.54 -1.70
C TRP A 180 1.74 3.43 -1.68
N LEU A 181 0.50 3.81 -1.94
CA LEU A 181 -0.59 2.85 -2.15
C LEU A 181 -0.72 2.47 -3.61
N ASP A 182 -0.91 1.18 -3.86
CA ASP A 182 -1.32 0.63 -5.15
C ASP A 182 -2.59 -0.20 -4.96
N LYS A 183 -3.20 -0.64 -6.05
CA LYS A 183 -4.35 -1.54 -6.02
C LYS A 183 -3.97 -2.87 -5.37
N ALA A 184 -4.83 -3.36 -4.48
CA ALA A 184 -4.66 -4.66 -3.84
C ALA A 184 -4.50 -5.78 -4.87
N GLY A 185 -3.45 -6.60 -4.68
CA GLY A 185 -3.11 -7.70 -5.59
C GLY A 185 -2.40 -7.27 -6.88
N SER A 186 -1.95 -6.02 -6.99
CA SER A 186 -1.06 -5.61 -8.07
C SER A 186 0.17 -6.52 -8.16
N PRO A 187 0.50 -7.03 -9.36
CA PRO A 187 1.67 -7.86 -9.55
C PRO A 187 2.95 -7.03 -9.47
N PRO A 188 4.11 -7.67 -9.19
CA PRO A 188 5.39 -6.99 -9.28
C PRO A 188 5.62 -6.42 -10.68
N ASN A 189 5.86 -5.11 -10.79
CA ASN A 189 6.30 -4.49 -12.05
C ASN A 189 7.82 -4.62 -12.20
N ARG A 190 8.26 -5.57 -13.04
CA ARG A 190 9.69 -5.83 -13.31
C ARG A 190 10.31 -4.87 -14.33
N GLU A 191 9.50 -4.06 -15.00
CA GLU A 191 9.97 -3.10 -16.01
C GLU A 191 10.38 -1.75 -15.37
N ASN A 192 9.91 -1.48 -14.15
CA ASN A 192 10.30 -0.29 -13.38
C ASN A 192 11.50 -0.61 -12.46
N ASP A 193 12.69 -0.57 -13.06
CA ASP A 193 14.02 -0.75 -12.45
C ASP A 193 14.40 0.48 -11.61
N CYS A 194 13.72 0.67 -10.48
CA CYS A 194 13.90 1.78 -9.53
C CYS A 194 13.49 3.18 -10.05
N SER A 195 13.03 3.30 -11.29
CA SER A 195 12.41 4.51 -11.81
C SER A 195 10.92 4.48 -11.53
N MET A 196 10.46 5.21 -10.52
CA MET A 196 9.09 5.71 -10.50
C MET A 196 9.13 7.20 -10.82
N TRP A 197 8.53 7.56 -11.94
CA TRP A 197 8.25 8.93 -12.36
C TRP A 197 9.47 9.85 -12.52
N THR A 198 10.25 9.64 -13.58
CA THR A 198 10.78 10.80 -14.31
C THR A 198 9.64 11.33 -15.19
N SER A 199 8.81 12.21 -14.65
CA SER A 199 7.99 13.11 -15.48
C SER A 199 8.81 14.34 -15.85
#